data_AF-A3ZWU4-F1
#
_entry.id   AF-A3ZWU4-F1
#
_cell.length_a   1.000
_cell.length_b   1.000
_cell.length_c   1.000
_cell.angle_alpha   90.00
_cell.angle_beta   90.00
_cell.angle_gamma   90.00
#
_symmetry.space_group_name_H-M   'P 1'
#
loop_
_entity.id
_entity.type
_entity.pdbx_description
1 polymer ?
#
loop_
_entity_poly.entity_id
_entity_poly.type
_entity_poly.pdbx_seq_one_letter_code
_entity_poly.pdbx_strand_id
1 'polypeptide(L)'
;MDRGWPLLISPHVNKNIDRAVLPFMSEVRQVPLILPDLGLDDSTLRASMWLVPKGKSVYRGDRLLEVFAGEVTFDVVAPESGVLSQKMVDEDDRIEVGQLLGAIVASEELN
;
A
#
# COMPACT_ATOMS: atom_id res chain seq x y z
N MET A 1 78.21 6.91 -17.76
CA MET A 1 77.65 5.77 -18.51
C MET A 1 76.33 5.40 -17.86
N ASP A 2 75.28 6.22 -18.00
CA ASP A 2 74.43 6.32 -19.21
C ASP A 2 73.68 5.00 -19.41
N ARG A 3 72.35 4.87 -19.41
CA ARG A 3 71.19 5.77 -19.59
C ARG A 3 69.99 5.04 -18.94
N GLY A 4 69.02 5.70 -18.30
CA GLY A 4 67.95 6.46 -18.94
C GLY A 4 66.65 5.62 -18.96
N TRP A 5 65.61 6.10 -18.28
CA TRP A 5 64.24 5.55 -18.36
C TRP A 5 63.65 5.72 -19.78
N PRO A 6 62.65 4.90 -20.16
CA PRO A 6 61.26 5.38 -20.31
C PRO A 6 60.22 4.39 -19.71
N LEU A 7 59.11 4.82 -19.07
CA LEU A 7 57.80 5.25 -19.64
C LEU A 7 57.20 4.18 -20.58
N LEU A 8 55.93 3.74 -20.58
CA LEU A 8 54.64 4.13 -19.99
C LEU A 8 53.64 3.04 -20.42
N ILE A 9 52.84 2.47 -19.51
CA ILE A 9 51.36 2.34 -19.66
C ILE A 9 50.75 1.92 -18.31
N SER A 10 49.69 2.64 -17.95
CA SER A 10 49.25 2.96 -16.60
C SER A 10 48.58 1.82 -15.82
N PRO A 11 48.66 1.82 -14.47
CA PRO A 11 47.67 1.13 -13.66
C PRO A 11 46.35 1.88 -13.81
N HIS A 12 45.31 1.21 -14.31
CA HIS A 12 43.97 1.74 -14.28
C HIS A 12 43.51 1.80 -12.82
N VAL A 13 43.72 2.95 -12.18
CA VAL A 13 43.04 3.33 -10.95
C VAL A 13 41.55 3.39 -11.28
N ASN A 14 40.77 2.46 -10.74
CA ASN A 14 39.35 2.73 -10.53
C ASN A 14 39.17 3.32 -9.12
N LYS A 15 39.00 4.63 -9.08
CA LYS A 15 38.66 5.45 -7.92
C LYS A 15 37.13 5.55 -7.87
N ASN A 16 36.55 5.43 -6.67
CA ASN A 16 35.12 5.58 -6.32
C ASN A 16 34.32 4.26 -6.26
N ILE A 17 34.02 3.78 -5.06
CA ILE A 17 32.86 4.28 -4.29
C ILE A 17 32.90 3.76 -2.84
N ASP A 18 33.49 4.55 -1.94
CA ASP A 18 32.96 4.65 -0.58
C ASP A 18 31.59 5.34 -0.70
N ARG A 19 30.49 4.58 -0.73
CA ARG A 19 29.12 5.13 -0.65
C ARG A 19 28.26 4.28 0.29
N ALA A 20 28.27 4.69 1.55
CA ALA A 20 27.11 4.87 2.41
C ALA A 20 25.78 4.19 2.00
N VAL A 21 25.29 3.36 2.93
CA VAL A 21 23.88 3.18 3.34
C VAL A 21 22.90 2.79 2.22
N LEU A 22 22.59 1.49 2.13
CA LEU A 22 21.23 1.09 1.78
C LEU A 22 20.42 1.13 3.08
N PRO A 23 19.48 2.08 3.26
CA PRO A 23 18.58 2.02 4.39
C PRO A 23 17.76 0.74 4.25
N PHE A 24 17.55 0.07 5.38
CA PHE A 24 16.61 -1.01 5.54
C PHE A 24 15.27 -0.52 4.98
N MET A 25 14.88 -0.99 3.80
CA MET A 25 13.52 -0.75 3.31
C MET A 25 12.62 -1.50 4.29
N SER A 26 11.99 -0.76 5.21
CA SER A 26 10.99 -1.31 6.10
C SER A 26 9.96 -2.07 5.25
N GLU A 27 9.63 -3.29 5.65
CA GLU A 27 8.66 -4.12 4.94
C GLU A 27 7.32 -3.37 4.91
N VAL A 28 6.91 -2.91 3.72
CA VAL A 28 5.63 -2.21 3.58
C VAL A 28 4.52 -3.25 3.70
N ARG A 29 3.97 -3.40 4.90
CA ARG A 29 2.85 -4.31 5.14
C ARG A 29 1.56 -3.73 4.57
N GLN A 30 1.12 -4.28 3.45
CA GLN A 30 -0.21 -3.97 2.89
C GLN A 30 -1.28 -4.85 3.53
N VAL A 31 -2.35 -4.24 3.99
CA VAL A 31 -3.53 -4.87 4.56
C VAL A 31 -4.68 -4.73 3.57
N PRO A 32 -5.17 -5.84 2.97
CA PRO A 32 -6.26 -5.79 2.01
C PRO A 32 -7.58 -5.47 2.71
N LEU A 33 -8.39 -4.63 2.06
CA LEU A 33 -9.79 -4.39 2.43
C LEU A 33 -10.66 -5.32 1.61
N ILE A 34 -11.12 -6.40 2.22
CA ILE A 34 -11.97 -7.40 1.60
C ILE A 34 -13.41 -7.18 2.06
N LEU A 35 -14.37 -7.25 1.13
CA LEU A 35 -15.79 -7.23 1.51
C LEU A 35 -16.11 -8.46 2.36
N PRO A 36 -16.47 -8.30 3.65
CA PRO A 36 -16.83 -9.44 4.48
C PRO A 36 -18.17 -10.02 4.00
N ASP A 37 -18.44 -11.26 4.41
CA ASP A 37 -19.78 -11.82 4.32
C ASP A 37 -20.73 -11.00 5.21
N LEU A 38 -21.84 -10.53 4.63
CA LEU A 38 -22.83 -9.69 5.32
C LEU A 38 -24.02 -10.51 5.86
N GLY A 39 -24.02 -11.83 5.68
CA GLY A 39 -25.16 -12.69 6.04
C GLY A 39 -26.43 -12.39 5.23
N LEU A 40 -26.27 -11.84 4.02
CA LEU A 40 -27.35 -11.45 3.13
C LEU A 40 -27.30 -12.31 1.87
N ASP A 41 -28.16 -13.32 1.81
CA ASP A 41 -28.37 -14.12 0.60
C ASP A 41 -29.13 -13.29 -0.46
N ASP A 42 -28.76 -13.44 -1.73
CA ASP A 42 -29.40 -12.84 -2.93
C ASP A 42 -29.43 -11.30 -3.05
N SER A 43 -28.78 -10.55 -2.15
CA SER A 43 -28.76 -9.08 -2.23
C SER A 43 -27.71 -8.57 -3.23
N THR A 44 -28.11 -7.64 -4.12
CA THR A 44 -27.16 -6.94 -4.99
C THR A 44 -26.32 -5.98 -4.15
N LEU A 45 -25.01 -6.20 -4.11
CA LEU A 45 -24.06 -5.34 -3.41
C LEU A 45 -23.51 -4.27 -4.35
N ARG A 46 -23.45 -3.03 -3.88
CA ARG A 46 -22.83 -1.90 -4.60
C ARG A 46 -21.97 -1.05 -3.68
N ALA A 47 -20.87 -0.53 -4.21
CA ALA A 47 -20.11 0.52 -3.54
C ALA A 47 -20.92 1.82 -3.56
N SER A 48 -21.07 2.46 -2.40
CA SER A 48 -21.74 3.76 -2.27
C SER A 48 -20.67 4.86 -2.33
N MET A 49 -19.99 5.10 -1.21
CA MET A 49 -19.08 6.24 -1.10
C MET A 49 -17.86 5.91 -0.25
N TRP A 50 -16.69 6.30 -0.73
CA TRP A 50 -15.49 6.35 0.10
C TRP A 50 -15.53 7.53 1.07
N LEU A 51 -15.47 7.23 2.36
CA LEU A 51 -15.52 8.22 3.44
C LEU A 51 -14.13 8.83 3.74
N VAL A 52 -13.06 8.16 3.30
CA VAL A 52 -11.67 8.60 3.49
C VAL A 52 -10.98 8.77 2.14
N PRO A 53 -10.22 9.87 1.90
CA PRO A 53 -9.43 10.03 0.68
C PRO A 53 -8.25 9.05 0.62
N LYS A 54 -7.85 8.65 -0.60
CA LYS A 54 -6.60 7.92 -0.81
C LYS A 54 -5.41 8.77 -0.34
N GLY A 55 -4.44 8.14 0.29
CA GLY A 55 -3.25 8.77 0.87
C GLY A 55 -3.46 9.38 2.25
N LYS A 56 -4.64 9.21 2.87
CA LYS A 56 -4.90 9.69 4.24
C LYS A 56 -4.68 8.59 5.28
N SER A 57 -4.26 9.04 6.46
CA SER A 57 -4.16 8.19 7.64
C SER A 57 -5.54 7.75 8.11
N VAL A 58 -5.62 6.52 8.59
CA VAL A 58 -6.81 5.86 9.16
C VAL A 58 -6.40 5.14 10.42
N TYR A 59 -7.32 5.04 11.37
CA TYR A 59 -7.15 4.27 12.59
C TYR A 59 -7.99 3.00 12.55
N ARG A 60 -7.57 1.96 13.28
CA ARG A 60 -8.38 0.75 13.45
C ARG A 60 -9.82 1.12 13.86
N GLY A 61 -10.80 0.61 13.12
CA GLY A 61 -12.21 0.86 13.34
C GLY A 61 -12.80 2.05 12.58
N ASP A 62 -11.98 2.89 11.94
CA ASP A 62 -12.47 3.99 11.12
C ASP A 62 -13.31 3.46 9.95
N ARG A 63 -14.43 4.13 9.64
CA ARG A 63 -15.28 3.81 8.49
C ARG A 63 -14.59 4.29 7.20
N LEU A 64 -14.41 3.41 6.22
CA LEU A 64 -13.65 3.69 5.01
C LEU A 64 -14.51 3.79 3.75
N LEU A 65 -15.42 2.84 3.58
CA LEU A 65 -16.29 2.71 2.41
C LEU A 65 -17.67 2.30 2.89
N GLU A 66 -18.68 3.02 2.41
CA GLU A 66 -20.07 2.64 2.55
C GLU A 66 -20.47 1.69 1.41
N VAL A 67 -21.21 0.63 1.71
CA VAL A 67 -21.74 -0.32 0.73
C VAL A 67 -23.25 -0.47 0.89
N PHE A 68 -23.96 -0.52 -0.22
CA PHE A 68 -25.38 -0.85 -0.25
C PHE A 68 -25.57 -2.33 -0.52
N ALA A 69 -26.45 -2.95 0.26
CA ALA A 69 -26.94 -4.31 0.07
C ALA A 69 -28.47 -4.25 0.00
N GLY A 70 -29.01 -4.10 -1.20
CA GLY A 70 -30.43 -3.84 -1.40
C GLY A 70 -30.85 -2.49 -0.79
N GLU A 71 -31.70 -2.52 0.25
CA GLU A 71 -32.20 -1.33 0.95
C GLU A 71 -31.41 -1.01 2.24
N VAL A 72 -30.38 -1.80 2.56
CA VAL A 72 -29.58 -1.66 3.77
C VAL A 72 -28.17 -1.17 3.43
N THR A 73 -27.59 -0.38 4.33
CA THR A 73 -26.25 0.16 4.20
C THR A 73 -25.32 -0.46 5.24
N PHE A 74 -24.10 -0.84 4.82
CA PHE A 74 -23.05 -1.33 5.70
C PHE A 74 -21.77 -0.52 5.52
N ASP A 75 -20.95 -0.50 6.58
CA ASP A 75 -19.65 0.15 6.57
C ASP A 75 -18.52 -0.87 6.52
N VAL A 76 -17.61 -0.69 5.57
CA VAL A 76 -16.30 -1.33 5.59
C VAL A 76 -15.39 -0.51 6.48
N VAL A 77 -14.96 -1.09 7.59
CA VAL A 77 -14.08 -0.46 8.58
C VAL A 77 -12.62 -0.83 8.38
N ALA A 78 -11.72 0.03 8.86
CA ALA A 78 -10.29 -0.21 8.87
C ALA A 78 -9.92 -1.34 9.84
N PRO A 79 -9.30 -2.45 9.37
CA PRO A 79 -8.87 -3.54 10.26
C PRO A 79 -7.67 -3.18 11.15
N GLU A 80 -6.86 -2.19 10.75
CA GLU A 80 -5.67 -1.72 11.46
C GLU A 80 -5.38 -0.26 11.10
N SER A 81 -4.60 0.43 11.94
CA SER A 81 -4.15 1.80 11.68
C SER A 81 -3.10 1.85 10.58
N GLY A 82 -3.14 2.90 9.75
CA GLY A 82 -2.22 3.03 8.62
C GLY A 82 -2.63 4.14 7.67
N VAL A 83 -2.31 3.98 6.38
CA VAL A 83 -2.69 4.91 5.31
C VAL A 83 -3.50 4.20 4.24
N LEU A 84 -4.66 4.75 3.87
CA LEU A 84 -5.47 4.23 2.76
C LEU A 84 -4.73 4.40 1.43
N SER A 85 -4.08 3.35 0.96
CA SER A 85 -3.17 3.40 -0.19
C SER A 85 -3.86 3.17 -1.53
N GLN A 86 -4.97 2.42 -1.53
CA GLN A 86 -5.67 2.02 -2.75
C GLN A 86 -7.18 2.02 -2.55
N LYS A 87 -7.89 2.38 -3.62
CA LYS A 87 -9.34 2.26 -3.82
C LYS A 87 -9.51 1.56 -5.16
N MET A 88 -10.18 0.43 -5.18
CA MET A 88 -10.31 -0.44 -6.37
C MET A 88 -11.73 -0.52 -6.92
N VAL A 89 -12.66 0.17 -6.26
CA VAL A 89 -14.06 0.29 -6.65
C VAL A 89 -14.44 1.77 -6.65
N ASP A 90 -15.24 2.16 -7.64
CA ASP A 90 -15.85 3.47 -7.75
C ASP A 90 -17.30 3.44 -7.21
N GLU A 91 -17.91 4.62 -7.12
CA GLU A 91 -19.34 4.75 -6.77
C GLU A 91 -20.21 3.96 -7.76
N ASP A 92 -21.26 3.31 -7.25
CA ASP A 92 -22.20 2.45 -7.99
C ASP A 92 -21.63 1.14 -8.58
N ASP A 93 -20.34 0.85 -8.41
CA ASP A 93 -19.76 -0.42 -8.85
C ASP A 93 -20.44 -1.60 -8.15
N ARG A 94 -20.75 -2.65 -8.93
CA ARG A 94 -21.18 -3.93 -8.37
C ARG A 94 -19.99 -4.64 -7.72
N ILE A 95 -20.20 -5.14 -6.51
CA ILE A 95 -19.18 -5.81 -5.72
C ILE A 95 -19.66 -7.19 -5.26
N GLU A 96 -18.74 -8.07 -4.89
CA GLU A 96 -19.04 -9.43 -4.43
C GLU A 96 -18.40 -9.70 -3.07
N VAL A 97 -19.00 -10.61 -2.28
CA VAL A 97 -18.39 -11.07 -1.02
C VAL A 97 -17.01 -11.64 -1.32
N GLY A 98 -16.01 -11.27 -0.51
CA GLY A 98 -14.62 -11.66 -0.73
C GLY A 98 -13.88 -10.81 -1.78
N GLN A 99 -14.54 -9.85 -2.43
CA GLN A 99 -13.88 -8.95 -3.37
C GLN A 99 -12.92 -8.00 -2.66
N LEU A 100 -11.77 -7.76 -3.30
CA LEU A 100 -10.81 -6.74 -2.89
C LEU A 100 -11.32 -5.34 -3.26
N LEU A 101 -11.55 -4.51 -2.25
CA LEU A 101 -12.09 -3.15 -2.39
C LEU A 101 -10.98 -2.09 -2.37
N GLY A 102 -9.85 -2.39 -1.73
CA GLY A 102 -8.73 -1.47 -1.56
C GLY A 102 -7.66 -2.02 -0.62
N ALA A 103 -6.73 -1.17 -0.21
CA ALA A 103 -5.64 -1.58 0.68
C ALA A 103 -5.16 -0.45 1.59
N ILE A 104 -4.83 -0.79 2.83
CA ILE A 104 -4.16 0.09 3.80
C ILE A 104 -2.69 -0.31 3.84
N VAL A 105 -1.77 0.66 3.87
CA VAL A 105 -0.39 0.41 4.30
C VAL A 105 -0.38 0.55 5.81
N ALA A 106 -0.18 -0.56 6.53
CA ALA A 106 -0.15 -0.56 7.98
C ALA A 106 0.99 0.32 8.50
N SER A 107 0.70 1.12 9.52
CA SER A 107 1.73 1.80 10.30
C SER A 107 1.97 1.00 11.56
N GLU A 108 3.20 0.55 11.78
CA GLU A 108 3.61 -0.04 13.06
C GLU A 108 3.59 1.04 14.14
N GLU A 109 2.45 1.19 14.82
CA GLU A 109 2.42 1.88 16.10
C GLU A 109 3.05 0.91 17.12
N LEU A 110 4.33 1.14 17.44
CA LEU A 110 5.08 0.39 18.44
C LEU A 110 4.33 0.49 19.77
N ASN A 111 3.64 -0.58 20.15
CA ASN A 111 2.82 -0.64 21.35
C ASN A 111 3.52 -1.40 22.48
#